data_AF-A0A165TYU2-F1
#
_entry.id   AF-A0A165TYU2-F1
#
_cell.length_a   1.000
_cell.length_b   1.000
_cell.length_c   1.000
_cell.angle_alpha   90.00
_cell.angle_beta   90.00
_cell.angle_gamma   90.00
#
_symmetry.space_group_name_H-M   'P 1'
#
loop_
_entity.id
_entity.type
_entity.pdbx_description
1 polymer ?
#
loop_
_entity_poly.entity_id
_entity_poly.type
_entity_poly.pdbx_seq_one_letter_code
_entity_poly.pdbx_strand_id
1 'polypeptide(L)'
;EGLKTRRAWDFAIAPAKSLPMQAFMLYMSGGGVQIFSMGIVFMLLSSPFKNLATMNTAFAPFAPSSAPPKASSTLALQKVVYLLCNILTLALGLWKCRSMGLLPTGTGDWLAFETRGQVRSRLIVCILNCLA
;
A
#
# COMPACT_ATOMS: atom_id res chain seq x y z
N GLU A 1 -15.16 -33.87 -3.54
CA GLU A 1 -15.22 -32.40 -3.70
C GLU A 1 -14.73 -31.61 -2.47
N GLY A 2 -14.98 -32.08 -1.24
CA GLY A 2 -14.57 -31.36 -0.02
C GLY A 2 -13.08 -31.01 0.11
N LEU A 3 -12.16 -31.84 -0.40
CA LEU A 3 -10.71 -31.56 -0.37
C LEU A 3 -10.32 -30.33 -1.20
N LYS A 4 -10.96 -30.13 -2.37
CA LYS A 4 -10.70 -28.95 -3.23
C LYS A 4 -11.17 -27.67 -2.55
N THR A 5 -12.33 -27.73 -1.88
CA THR A 5 -12.89 -26.60 -1.13
C THR A 5 -11.99 -26.22 0.06
N ARG A 6 -11.50 -27.18 0.85
CA ARG A 6 -10.58 -26.90 1.97
C ARG A 6 -9.28 -26.28 1.49
N ARG A 7 -8.70 -26.79 0.41
CA ARG A 7 -7.48 -26.22 -0.17
C ARG A 7 -7.70 -24.82 -0.75
N ALA A 8 -8.86 -24.54 -1.34
CA ALA A 8 -9.21 -23.20 -1.82
C ALA A 8 -9.35 -22.19 -0.67
N TRP A 9 -9.89 -22.62 0.48
CA TRP A 9 -9.93 -21.81 1.70
C TRP A 9 -8.54 -21.51 2.26
N ASP A 10 -7.65 -22.50 2.26
CA ASP A 10 -6.26 -22.30 2.67
C ASP A 10 -5.51 -21.32 1.77
N PHE A 11 -5.78 -21.38 0.46
CA PHE A 11 -5.22 -20.44 -0.52
C PHE A 11 -5.77 -19.03 -0.35
N ALA A 12 -7.08 -18.88 -0.11
CA ALA A 12 -7.70 -17.58 0.11
C ALA A 12 -7.11 -16.83 1.32
N ILE A 13 -6.78 -17.56 2.40
CA ILE A 13 -6.23 -17.01 3.64
C ILE A 13 -4.69 -16.89 3.59
N ALA A 14 -4.02 -17.50 2.60
CA ALA A 14 -2.55 -17.47 2.45
C ALA A 14 -1.92 -16.06 2.59
N PRO A 15 -2.42 -14.99 1.90
CA PRO A 15 -1.87 -13.65 2.07
C PRO A 15 -2.01 -13.10 3.50
N ALA A 16 -3.04 -13.49 4.26
CA ALA A 16 -3.17 -13.07 5.65
C ALA A 16 -2.21 -13.80 6.59
N LYS A 17 -1.76 -15.02 6.27
CA LYS A 17 -0.82 -15.79 7.11
C LYS A 17 0.59 -15.20 7.10
N SER A 18 0.99 -14.52 6.02
CA SER A 18 2.30 -13.85 5.92
C SER A 18 2.30 -12.43 6.52
N LEU A 19 1.13 -11.84 6.74
CA LEU A 19 1.00 -10.49 7.30
C LEU A 19 1.63 -10.31 8.68
N PRO A 20 1.48 -11.21 9.67
CA PRO A 20 2.08 -11.04 10.99
C PRO A 20 3.60 -10.91 10.93
N MET A 21 4.24 -11.73 10.08
CA MET A 21 5.69 -11.69 9.90
C MET A 21 6.13 -10.38 9.25
N GLN A 22 5.42 -9.92 8.22
CA GLN A 22 5.73 -8.65 7.57
C GLN A 22 5.46 -7.46 8.51
N ALA A 23 4.36 -7.47 9.25
CA ALA A 23 4.02 -6.42 10.21
C ALA A 23 5.04 -6.35 11.36
N PHE A 24 5.48 -7.48 11.89
CA PHE A 24 6.52 -7.54 12.92
C PHE A 24 7.85 -6.97 12.41
N MET A 25 8.25 -7.35 11.21
CA MET A 25 9.46 -6.81 10.57
C MET A 25 9.36 -5.30 10.37
N LEU A 26 8.22 -4.80 9.89
CA LEU A 26 7.99 -3.36 9.72
C LEU A 26 7.95 -2.62 11.05
N TYR A 27 7.45 -3.23 12.11
CA TYR A 27 7.44 -2.67 13.46
C TYR A 27 8.88 -2.52 13.99
N MET A 28 9.71 -3.55 13.86
CA MET A 28 11.10 -3.52 14.33
C MET A 28 12.02 -2.63 13.48
N SER A 29 11.71 -2.41 12.20
CA SER A 29 12.52 -1.57 11.30
C SER A 29 12.50 -0.07 11.65
N GLY A 30 11.67 0.38 12.61
CA GLY A 30 11.65 1.77 13.07
C GLY A 30 11.14 2.78 12.03
N GLY A 31 11.32 4.09 12.31
CA GLY A 31 10.90 5.20 11.45
C GLY A 31 11.96 5.70 10.45
N GLY A 32 13.11 5.02 10.35
CA GLY A 32 14.22 5.43 9.50
C GLY A 32 13.99 5.13 8.02
N VAL A 33 14.20 6.12 7.15
CA VAL A 33 14.19 5.96 5.68
C VAL A 33 15.53 5.36 5.24
N GLN A 34 15.70 4.05 5.44
CA GLN A 34 16.81 3.30 4.83
C GLN A 34 16.41 2.80 3.43
N ILE A 35 17.38 2.78 2.51
CA ILE A 35 17.19 2.30 1.12
C ILE A 35 16.61 0.88 1.08
N PHE A 36 17.03 0.01 2.00
CA PHE A 36 16.51 -1.34 2.13
C PHE A 36 15.01 -1.38 2.51
N SER A 37 14.57 -0.44 3.36
CA SER A 37 13.18 -0.32 3.78
C SER A 37 12.28 0.18 2.64
N MET A 38 12.77 1.09 1.79
CA MET A 38 12.03 1.58 0.62
C MET A 38 11.73 0.47 -0.40
N GLY A 39 12.73 -0.35 -0.70
CA GLY A 39 12.57 -1.47 -1.65
C GLY A 39 11.54 -2.49 -1.17
N ILE A 40 11.55 -2.81 0.13
CA ILE A 40 10.60 -3.78 0.70
C ILE A 40 9.17 -3.24 0.73
N VAL A 41 9.01 -1.95 1.08
CA VAL A 41 7.70 -1.30 1.09
C VAL A 41 7.11 -1.21 -0.32
N PHE A 42 7.92 -0.93 -1.34
CA PHE A 42 7.50 -0.95 -2.74
C PHE A 42 7.03 -2.34 -3.20
N MET A 43 7.77 -3.38 -2.84
CA MET A 43 7.37 -4.75 -3.17
C MET A 43 6.10 -5.17 -2.42
N LEU A 44 5.96 -4.74 -1.16
CA LEU A 44 4.78 -5.00 -0.34
C LEU A 44 3.53 -4.27 -0.85
N LEU A 45 3.68 -3.04 -1.38
CA LEU A 45 2.60 -2.30 -2.03
C LEU A 45 2.22 -2.87 -3.39
N SER A 46 3.19 -3.34 -4.20
CA SER A 46 2.93 -3.87 -5.55
C SER A 46 2.46 -5.33 -5.57
N SER A 47 2.78 -6.11 -4.53
CA SER A 47 2.33 -7.49 -4.33
C SER A 47 0.80 -7.68 -4.39
N PRO A 48 -0.03 -6.91 -3.63
CA PRO A 48 -1.48 -7.07 -3.68
C PRO A 48 -2.05 -6.78 -5.08
N PHE A 49 -1.48 -5.85 -5.85
CA PHE A 49 -1.91 -5.62 -7.24
C PHE A 49 -1.63 -6.83 -8.15
N LYS A 50 -0.45 -7.46 -8.01
CA LYS A 50 -0.10 -8.68 -8.76
C LYS A 50 -1.00 -9.86 -8.37
N ASN A 51 -1.30 -9.99 -7.09
CA ASN A 51 -2.19 -11.01 -6.53
C ASN A 51 -3.62 -10.87 -7.07
N LEU A 52 -4.12 -9.63 -7.16
CA LEU A 52 -5.44 -9.36 -7.75
C LEU A 52 -5.48 -9.60 -9.26
N ALA A 53 -4.44 -9.18 -9.99
CA ALA A 53 -4.35 -9.39 -11.44
C ALA A 53 -4.33 -10.90 -11.81
N THR A 54 -3.71 -11.73 -10.98
CA THR A 54 -3.60 -13.19 -11.18
C THR A 54 -4.66 -14.00 -10.44
N MET A 55 -5.60 -13.37 -9.75
CA MET A 55 -6.62 -14.07 -8.96
C MET A 55 -7.45 -15.05 -9.81
N ASN A 56 -7.84 -14.64 -11.02
CA ASN A 56 -8.67 -15.49 -11.90
C ASN A 56 -7.94 -16.75 -12.38
N THR A 57 -6.62 -16.69 -12.58
CA THR A 57 -5.81 -17.84 -12.97
C THR A 57 -5.42 -18.69 -11.75
N ALA A 58 -5.17 -18.06 -10.61
CA ALA A 58 -4.83 -18.74 -9.36
C ALA A 58 -5.98 -19.59 -8.79
N PHE A 59 -7.24 -19.18 -9.01
CA PHE A 59 -8.42 -19.95 -8.59
C PHE A 59 -8.91 -20.99 -9.63
N ALA A 60 -8.38 -20.98 -10.86
CA ALA A 60 -8.74 -21.94 -11.92
C ALA A 60 -8.56 -23.43 -11.52
N PRO A 61 -7.46 -23.86 -10.84
CA PRO A 61 -7.31 -25.27 -10.44
C PRO A 61 -8.26 -25.72 -9.32
N PHE A 62 -8.94 -24.78 -8.66
CA PHE A 62 -9.89 -25.06 -7.59
C PHE A 62 -11.35 -25.07 -8.05
N ALA A 63 -11.61 -24.85 -9.35
CA ALA A 63 -12.95 -24.88 -9.92
C ALA A 63 -13.57 -26.30 -9.84
N PRO A 64 -14.88 -26.42 -9.53
CA PRO A 64 -15.59 -27.70 -9.54
C PRO A 64 -15.71 -28.24 -10.98
N SER A 65 -15.73 -29.57 -11.13
CA SER A 65 -15.71 -30.25 -12.43
C SER A 65 -16.93 -29.96 -13.32
N SER A 66 -17.98 -29.35 -12.75
CA SER A 66 -19.29 -29.07 -13.35
C SER A 66 -19.45 -27.64 -13.87
N ALA A 67 -18.46 -26.76 -13.68
CA ALA A 67 -18.56 -25.36 -14.07
C ALA A 67 -17.29 -24.87 -14.79
N PRO A 68 -17.40 -23.89 -15.71
CA PRO A 68 -16.27 -23.48 -16.52
C PRO A 68 -15.13 -22.95 -15.63
N PRO A 69 -13.87 -23.33 -15.92
CA PRO A 69 -12.70 -23.06 -15.06
C PRO A 69 -12.39 -21.57 -14.87
N LYS A 70 -13.03 -20.68 -15.65
CA LYS A 70 -12.90 -19.22 -15.58
C LYS A 70 -14.17 -18.49 -15.10
N ALA A 71 -15.22 -19.20 -14.68
CA ALA A 71 -16.42 -18.53 -14.20
C ALA A 71 -16.14 -17.74 -12.91
N SER A 72 -16.60 -16.48 -12.89
CA SER A 72 -16.54 -15.59 -11.73
C SER A 72 -17.30 -16.15 -10.54
N SER A 73 -18.34 -16.97 -10.77
CA SER A 73 -19.34 -17.39 -9.79
C SER A 73 -19.03 -18.68 -9.01
N THR A 74 -18.05 -19.49 -9.42
CA THR A 74 -17.90 -20.86 -8.86
C THR A 74 -17.35 -20.88 -7.43
N LEU A 75 -16.61 -19.86 -7.00
CA LEU A 75 -16.04 -19.71 -5.66
C LEU A 75 -16.01 -18.23 -5.24
N ALA A 76 -17.17 -17.57 -5.25
CA ALA A 76 -17.25 -16.13 -4.94
C ALA A 76 -16.77 -15.81 -3.50
N LEU A 77 -17.09 -16.67 -2.53
CA LEU A 77 -16.80 -16.44 -1.12
C LEU A 77 -15.30 -16.47 -0.82
N GLN A 78 -14.57 -17.42 -1.42
CA GLN A 78 -13.11 -17.52 -1.29
C GLN A 78 -12.39 -16.35 -1.98
N LYS A 79 -12.91 -15.88 -3.12
CA LYS A 79 -12.37 -14.70 -3.82
C LYS A 79 -12.54 -13.43 -3.01
N VAL A 80 -13.69 -13.24 -2.35
CA VAL A 80 -13.93 -12.09 -1.45
C VAL A 80 -12.94 -12.10 -0.29
N VAL A 81 -12.73 -13.26 0.36
CA VAL A 81 -11.75 -13.37 1.45
C VAL A 81 -10.33 -13.05 0.95
N TYR A 82 -9.93 -13.57 -0.21
CA TYR A 82 -8.63 -13.27 -0.81
C TYR A 82 -8.46 -11.77 -1.11
N LEU A 83 -9.50 -11.10 -1.63
CA LEU A 83 -9.51 -9.67 -1.86
C LEU A 83 -9.34 -8.89 -0.55
N LEU A 84 -10.10 -9.22 0.50
CA LEU A 84 -10.00 -8.59 1.81
C LEU A 84 -8.59 -8.74 2.41
N CYS A 85 -7.99 -9.91 2.31
CA CYS A 85 -6.63 -10.14 2.79
C CYS A 85 -5.59 -9.32 2.02
N ASN A 86 -5.73 -9.16 0.70
CA ASN A 86 -4.83 -8.32 -0.09
C ASN A 86 -5.01 -6.82 0.20
N ILE A 87 -6.25 -6.36 0.44
CA ILE A 87 -6.53 -4.98 0.88
C ILE A 87 -5.90 -4.71 2.25
N LEU A 88 -5.96 -5.66 3.18
CA LEU A 88 -5.31 -5.55 4.49
C LEU A 88 -3.79 -5.39 4.36
N THR A 89 -3.16 -6.16 3.47
CA THR A 89 -1.73 -6.03 3.14
C THR A 89 -1.39 -4.67 2.54
N LEU A 90 -2.21 -4.18 1.62
CA LEU A 90 -2.04 -2.85 1.04
C LEU A 90 -2.16 -1.75 2.10
N ALA A 91 -3.14 -1.87 3.01
CA ALA A 91 -3.36 -0.91 4.09
C ALA A 91 -2.17 -0.82 5.05
N LEU A 92 -1.57 -1.95 5.43
CA LEU A 92 -0.37 -1.98 6.26
C LEU A 92 0.83 -1.31 5.56
N GLY A 93 1.02 -1.56 4.26
CA GLY A 93 2.06 -0.90 3.46
C GLY A 93 1.87 0.61 3.38
N LEU A 94 0.64 1.07 3.10
CA LEU A 94 0.29 2.48 3.05
C LEU A 94 0.46 3.18 4.40
N TRP A 95 0.07 2.52 5.50
CA TRP A 95 0.28 3.04 6.85
C TRP A 95 1.78 3.25 7.13
N LYS A 96 2.64 2.31 6.73
CA LYS A 96 4.09 2.45 6.88
C LYS A 96 4.67 3.55 5.99
N CYS A 97 4.25 3.65 4.73
CA CYS A 97 4.61 4.77 3.85
C CYS A 97 4.28 6.12 4.47
N ARG A 98 3.11 6.22 5.12
CA ARG A 98 2.68 7.43 5.82
C ARG A 98 3.57 7.71 7.04
N SER A 99 3.89 6.69 7.84
CA SER A 99 4.79 6.85 8.99
C SER A 99 6.23 7.24 8.60
N MET A 100 6.66 6.92 7.37
CA MET A 100 7.97 7.29 6.82
C MET A 100 7.99 8.66 6.12
N GLY A 101 6.85 9.33 5.98
CA GLY A 101 6.77 10.64 5.32
C GLY A 101 7.00 10.59 3.80
N LEU A 102 6.81 9.44 3.16
CA LEU A 102 7.00 9.30 1.70
C LEU A 102 5.79 9.78 0.90
N LEU A 103 4.62 9.79 1.53
CA LEU A 103 3.38 10.19 0.89
C LEU A 103 3.27 11.72 0.97
N PRO A 104 3.03 12.42 -0.17
CA PRO A 104 2.86 13.87 -0.23
C PRO A 104 1.54 14.27 0.45
N THR A 105 1.54 14.25 1.78
CA THR A 105 0.36 14.40 2.64
C THR A 105 0.54 15.54 3.64
N GLY A 106 1.76 16.04 3.81
CA GLY A 106 2.07 17.20 4.63
C GLY A 106 1.96 18.50 3.85
N THR A 107 1.59 19.59 4.52
CA THR A 107 1.63 20.95 3.95
C THR A 107 3.04 21.33 3.48
N GLY A 108 4.08 20.76 4.08
CA GLY A 108 5.47 20.92 3.66
C GLY A 108 5.79 20.36 2.27
N ASP A 109 5.06 19.32 1.83
CA ASP A 109 5.25 18.71 0.49
C ASP A 109 4.79 19.65 -0.63
N TRP A 110 3.88 20.59 -0.29
CA TRP A 110 3.30 21.58 -1.20
C TRP A 110 3.98 22.95 -1.12
N LEU A 111 4.94 23.11 -0.20
CA LEU A 111 5.64 24.37 0.05
C LEU A 111 6.38 24.90 -1.19
N ALA A 112 6.83 24.00 -2.07
CA ALA A 112 7.46 24.36 -3.34
C ALA A 112 6.51 25.01 -4.35
N PHE A 113 5.19 24.84 -4.17
CA PHE A 113 4.14 25.41 -5.00
C PHE A 113 3.43 26.60 -4.35
N GLU A 114 3.74 26.90 -3.08
CA GLU A 114 3.19 28.04 -2.35
C GLU A 114 3.82 29.35 -2.84
N THR A 115 3.00 30.26 -3.37
CA THR A 115 3.50 31.57 -3.83
C THR A 115 3.73 32.46 -2.61
N ARG A 116 4.96 32.54 -2.13
CA ARG A 116 5.30 33.49 -1.07
C ARG A 116 5.32 34.90 -1.64
N GLY A 117 4.39 35.75 -1.18
CA GLY A 117 4.40 37.17 -1.50
C GLY A 117 5.78 37.76 -1.22
N GLN A 118 6.36 38.45 -2.19
CA GLN A 118 7.63 39.15 -2.04
C GLN A 118 7.53 40.06 -0.80
N VAL A 119 8.41 39.85 0.18
CA VAL A 119 8.54 40.77 1.31
C VAL A 119 8.91 42.13 0.72
N ARG A 120 8.00 43.09 0.82
CA ARG A 120 8.23 44.46 0.38
C ARG A 120 9.42 44.98 1.19
N SER A 121 10.60 45.12 0.59
CA SER A 121 11.80 45.77 1.17
C SER A 121 11.60 47.26 1.43
N ARG A 122 10.49 47.66 2.07
CA ARG A 122 10.32 49.02 2.63
C ARG A 122 11.26 49.27 3.80
N LEU A 123 11.82 48.22 4.42
CA LEU A 123 12.77 48.37 5.51
C LEU A 123 14.10 49.02 5.06
N ILE A 124 14.57 48.72 3.85
CA ILE A 124 15.76 49.39 3.27
C ILE A 124 15.50 50.86 3.00
N VAL A 125 14.30 51.22 2.52
CA VAL A 125 13.92 52.62 2.25
C VAL A 125 13.72 53.43 3.55
N CYS A 126 13.22 52.81 4.62
CA CYS A 126 13.11 53.46 5.93
C CYS A 126 14.47 53.66 6.61
N ILE A 127 15.39 52.69 6.52
CA ILE A 127 16.74 52.84 7.09
C ILE A 127 17.54 53.90 6.32
N LEU A 128 17.41 53.95 4.99
CA LEU A 128 18.11 54.96 4.17
C LEU A 128 17.58 56.39 4.40
N ASN A 129 16.28 56.57 4.64
CA ASN A 129 15.68 57.88 4.96
C ASN A 129 15.85 58.29 6.44
N CYS A 130 16.26 57.40 7.33
CA CYS A 130 16.55 57.72 8.72
C CYS A 130 18.04 58.07 8.93
N LEU A 131 18.89 57.78 7.93
CA LEU A 131 20.34 58.05 7.96
C LEU A 131 20.73 59.30 7.13
N ALA A 132 19.77 59.96 6.47
CA ALA A 132 19.92 61.22 5.75
C ALA A 132 19.23 62.34 6.54
#